data_AF-A0A1H4WP86-F1
#
_entry.id   AF-A0A1H4WP86-F1
#
_cell.length_a   1.000
_cell.length_b   1.000
_cell.length_c   1.000
_cell.angle_alpha   90.00
_cell.angle_beta   90.00
_cell.angle_gamma   90.00
#
_symmetry.space_group_name_H-M   'P 1'
#
loop_
_entity.id
_entity.type
_entity.pdbx_description
1 polymer ?
#
loop_
_entity_poly.entity_id
_entity_poly.type
_entity_poly.pdbx_seq_one_letter_code
_entity_poly.pdbx_strand_id
1 'polypeptide(L)'
;MKTVEIVLLIITYTLLIVALFLQLICYKRKIETIETVYFTISLLLLILSITADTVFIPFSKDMGTSIPTMLSMVLIAVTTPLQVISERKLKVPTKAKKSLFIIAGTLICFTVAKNFLNFLVFVEYLIAVFLGVSIIVSMIIIQKTIPKTITASTAKIERFLTYGFIMVISTSLLTNYVSELNNINLKMGFLLPLIFMLLAISKIWDDLERLALFKAKEISAAHNINNYSFTKREKEIAELLINGMTYKQISEELFISIPTVKTHVSNVYKKCQVKSKFELIKLLSI
;
A
#
# COMPACT_ATOMS: atom_id res chain seq x y z
N MET A 1 -15.97 3.34 28.97
CA MET A 1 -15.01 3.93 28.02
C MET A 1 -13.95 2.91 27.57
N LYS A 2 -13.16 2.31 28.48
CA LYS A 2 -12.13 1.31 28.14
C LYS A 2 -12.63 0.09 27.33
N THR A 3 -13.81 -0.45 27.65
CA THR A 3 -14.37 -1.61 26.92
C THR A 3 -14.66 -1.32 25.45
N VAL A 4 -15.19 -0.13 25.15
CA VAL A 4 -15.48 0.30 23.77
C VAL A 4 -14.19 0.47 22.97
N GLU A 5 -13.15 1.04 23.60
CA GLU A 5 -11.83 1.22 23.00
C GLU A 5 -11.15 -0.12 22.65
N ILE A 6 -11.23 -1.11 23.54
CA ILE A 6 -10.71 -2.46 23.29
C ILE A 6 -11.47 -3.13 22.13
N VAL A 7 -12.81 -3.04 22.13
CA VAL A 7 -13.64 -3.58 21.03
C VAL A 7 -13.25 -2.92 19.71
N LEU A 8 -13.08 -1.60 19.70
CA LEU A 8 -12.68 -0.84 18.51
C LEU A 8 -11.30 -1.29 18.00
N LEU A 9 -10.33 -1.45 18.90
CA LEU A 9 -8.99 -1.97 18.57
C LEU A 9 -9.07 -3.37 17.95
N ILE A 10 -9.84 -4.29 18.52
CA ILE A 10 -10.02 -5.64 17.99
C ILE A 10 -10.55 -5.57 16.55
N ILE A 11 -11.60 -4.77 16.30
CA ILE A 11 -12.16 -4.59 14.96
C ILE A 11 -11.12 -4.00 14.00
N THR A 12 -10.35 -3.00 14.45
CA THR A 12 -9.31 -2.40 13.62
C THR A 12 -8.22 -3.42 13.25
N TYR A 13 -7.78 -4.27 14.18
CA TYR A 13 -6.82 -5.34 13.90
C TYR A 13 -7.37 -6.33 12.88
N THR A 14 -8.61 -6.81 13.06
CA THR A 14 -9.19 -7.78 12.15
C THR A 14 -9.30 -7.21 10.74
N LEU A 15 -9.74 -5.96 10.59
CA LEU A 15 -9.81 -5.29 9.29
C LEU A 15 -8.44 -5.11 8.64
N LEU A 16 -7.40 -4.73 9.39
CA LEU A 16 -6.06 -4.57 8.83
C LEU A 16 -5.42 -5.90 8.41
N ILE A 17 -5.67 -6.97 9.16
CA ILE A 17 -5.23 -8.32 8.78
C ILE A 17 -5.92 -8.76 7.49
N VAL A 18 -7.23 -8.52 7.36
CA VAL A 18 -7.99 -8.80 6.13
C VAL A 18 -7.46 -7.97 4.96
N ALA A 19 -7.20 -6.67 5.17
CA ALA A 19 -6.61 -5.80 4.15
C ALA A 19 -5.24 -6.31 3.70
N LEU A 20 -4.36 -6.68 4.63
CA LEU A 20 -3.05 -7.24 4.33
C LEU A 20 -3.14 -8.54 3.51
N PHE A 21 -4.07 -9.42 3.88
CA PHE A 21 -4.28 -10.68 3.15
C PHE A 21 -4.75 -10.43 1.70
N LEU A 22 -5.69 -9.51 1.49
CA LEU A 22 -6.13 -9.11 0.15
C LEU A 22 -4.98 -8.51 -0.68
N GLN A 23 -4.19 -7.61 -0.08
CA GLN A 23 -3.02 -7.02 -0.74
C GLN A 23 -1.99 -8.07 -1.14
N LEU A 24 -1.74 -9.08 -0.32
CA LEU A 24 -0.84 -10.18 -0.68
C LEU A 24 -1.35 -10.96 -1.91
N ILE A 25 -2.66 -11.15 -2.03
CA ILE A 25 -3.27 -11.74 -3.24
C ILE A 25 -3.08 -10.82 -4.44
N CYS A 26 -3.39 -9.53 -4.30
CA CYS A 26 -3.23 -8.52 -5.36
C CYS A 26 -1.76 -8.39 -5.81
N TYR A 27 -0.82 -8.46 -4.88
CA TYR A 27 0.61 -8.44 -5.15
C TYR A 27 1.07 -9.66 -5.95
N LYS A 28 0.65 -10.88 -5.55
CA LYS A 28 0.94 -12.10 -6.32
C LYS A 28 0.40 -12.05 -7.75
N ARG A 29 -0.75 -11.37 -7.95
CA ARG A 29 -1.36 -11.15 -9.26
C ARG A 29 -0.78 -9.96 -10.04
N LYS A 30 0.26 -9.29 -9.53
CA LYS A 30 0.88 -8.08 -10.10
C LYS A 30 -0.10 -6.91 -10.32
N ILE A 31 -1.20 -6.90 -9.59
CA ILE A 31 -2.19 -5.81 -9.57
C ILE A 31 -1.67 -4.70 -8.66
N GLU A 32 -0.96 -5.08 -7.60
CA GLU A 32 -0.44 -4.18 -6.57
C GLU A 32 1.08 -4.24 -6.43
N THR A 33 1.64 -3.23 -5.78
CA THR A 33 3.09 -3.07 -5.59
C THR A 33 3.51 -3.54 -4.20
N ILE A 34 4.77 -3.91 -3.99
CA ILE A 34 5.23 -4.37 -2.67
C ILE A 34 5.20 -3.26 -1.62
N GLU A 35 5.33 -2.00 -2.04
CA GLU A 35 5.36 -0.84 -1.16
C GLU A 35 4.02 -0.63 -0.42
N THR A 36 2.88 -0.99 -1.02
CA THR A 36 1.57 -0.90 -0.35
C THR A 36 1.44 -1.92 0.78
N VAL A 37 1.96 -3.14 0.55
CA VAL A 37 2.04 -4.20 1.56
C VAL A 37 2.89 -3.74 2.75
N TYR A 38 4.06 -3.14 2.50
CA TYR A 38 4.91 -2.62 3.57
C TYR A 38 4.25 -1.50 4.37
N PHE A 39 3.47 -0.64 3.73
CA PHE A 39 2.70 0.38 4.44
C PHE A 39 1.67 -0.23 5.40
N THR A 40 0.88 -1.21 4.95
CA THR A 40 -0.12 -1.87 5.81
C THR A 40 0.53 -2.67 6.95
N ILE A 41 1.68 -3.31 6.71
CA ILE A 41 2.46 -3.95 7.78
C ILE A 41 2.94 -2.92 8.81
N SER A 42 3.44 -1.76 8.36
CA SER A 42 3.92 -0.69 9.25
C SER A 42 2.79 -0.13 10.12
N LEU A 43 1.59 0.00 9.54
CA LEU A 43 0.39 0.43 10.23
C LEU A 43 -0.06 -0.57 11.29
N LEU A 44 -0.02 -1.88 10.98
CA LEU A 44 -0.32 -2.94 11.94
C LEU A 44 0.69 -2.97 13.10
N LEU A 45 1.99 -2.78 12.82
CA LEU A 45 3.03 -2.65 13.84
C LEU A 45 2.83 -1.44 14.76
N LEU A 46 2.38 -0.30 14.22
CA LEU A 46 2.09 0.89 15.02
C LEU A 46 0.95 0.65 16.00
N ILE A 47 -0.18 0.10 15.54
CA ILE A 47 -1.30 -0.19 16.43
C ILE A 47 -0.90 -1.23 17.48
N LEU A 48 -0.13 -2.26 17.08
CA LEU A 48 0.42 -3.25 17.99
C LEU A 48 1.25 -2.61 19.09
N SER A 49 2.16 -1.71 18.73
CA SER A 49 3.03 -1.02 19.67
C SER A 49 2.24 -0.12 20.63
N ILE A 50 1.26 0.64 20.11
CA ILE A 50 0.41 1.52 20.96
C ILE A 50 -0.48 0.69 21.90
N THR A 51 -1.00 -0.44 21.43
CA THR A 51 -1.80 -1.36 22.27
C THR A 51 -0.92 -1.99 23.35
N ALA A 52 0.33 -2.36 23.01
CA ALA A 52 1.27 -2.88 23.97
C ALA A 52 1.58 -1.86 25.08
N ASP A 53 1.82 -0.60 24.72
CA ASP A 53 2.08 0.47 25.69
C ASP A 53 0.90 0.70 26.63
N THR A 54 -0.33 0.69 26.10
CA THR A 54 -1.53 0.96 26.88
C THR A 54 -1.96 -0.21 27.79
N VAL A 55 -1.70 -1.46 27.38
CA VAL A 55 -2.15 -2.68 28.09
C VAL A 55 -1.06 -3.28 28.98
N PHE A 56 0.18 -3.37 28.50
CA PHE A 56 1.27 -4.09 29.17
C PHE A 56 2.24 -3.17 29.92
N ILE A 57 2.33 -1.89 29.58
CA ILE A 57 3.27 -0.93 30.19
C ILE A 57 2.55 0.19 30.99
N PRO A 58 1.64 -0.10 31.93
CA PRO A 58 1.12 0.94 32.81
C PRO A 58 2.09 1.34 33.95
N PHE A 59 3.26 0.68 34.07
CA PHE A 59 4.07 0.67 35.30
C PHE A 59 5.45 1.35 35.23
N SER A 60 5.96 1.75 34.06
CA SER A 60 7.20 2.55 33.98
C SER A 60 6.85 4.03 33.91
N LYS A 61 7.24 4.75 34.95
CA LYS A 61 7.09 6.20 35.14
C LYS A 61 8.06 7.00 34.23
N ASP A 62 8.27 6.55 33.00
CA ASP A 62 9.09 7.25 32.01
C ASP A 62 8.16 8.10 31.13
N MET A 63 8.31 9.42 31.25
CA MET A 63 7.60 10.46 30.50
C MET A 63 8.01 10.46 29.02
N GLY A 64 7.67 9.43 28.25
CA GLY A 64 7.96 9.42 26.81
C GLY A 64 7.41 8.24 26.03
N THR A 65 7.37 8.38 24.70
CA THR A 65 6.95 7.30 23.78
C THR A 65 7.86 6.08 23.85
N SER A 66 7.30 4.88 23.71
CA SER A 66 8.07 3.64 23.73
C SER A 66 8.95 3.46 22.48
N ILE A 67 10.04 2.72 22.60
CA ILE A 67 10.90 2.40 21.46
C ILE A 67 10.12 1.72 20.32
N PRO A 68 9.25 0.72 20.57
CA PRO A 68 8.46 0.08 19.51
C PRO A 68 7.54 1.06 18.76
N THR A 69 6.87 1.98 19.48
CA THR A 69 6.02 2.99 18.83
C THR A 69 6.85 3.93 17.97
N MET A 70 7.98 4.44 18.47
CA MET A 70 8.89 5.29 17.70
C MET A 70 9.40 4.59 16.42
N LEU A 71 9.81 3.32 16.51
CA LEU A 71 10.25 2.55 15.36
C LEU A 71 9.12 2.40 14.32
N SER A 72 7.91 2.09 14.76
CA SER A 72 6.76 1.96 13.86
C SER A 72 6.38 3.29 13.19
N MET A 73 6.53 4.43 13.89
CA MET A 73 6.34 5.76 13.30
C MET A 73 7.37 6.04 12.19
N VAL A 74 8.65 5.67 12.39
CA VAL A 74 9.68 5.82 11.36
C VAL A 74 9.37 4.93 10.15
N LEU A 75 8.90 3.70 10.37
CA LEU A 75 8.48 2.81 9.27
C LEU A 75 7.32 3.41 8.46
N ILE A 76 6.31 3.97 9.12
CA ILE A 76 5.19 4.66 8.44
C ILE A 76 5.69 5.88 7.67
N ALA A 77 6.58 6.67 8.27
CA ALA A 77 7.17 7.85 7.61
C ALA A 77 7.97 7.48 6.36
N VAL A 78 8.56 6.27 6.29
CA VAL A 78 9.23 5.80 5.08
C VAL A 78 8.25 5.22 4.06
N THR A 79 7.31 4.40 4.51
CA THR A 79 6.43 3.64 3.61
C THR A 79 5.36 4.51 2.95
N THR A 80 4.87 5.56 3.62
CA THR A 80 3.86 6.50 3.08
C THR A 80 4.25 7.12 1.72
N PRO A 81 5.40 7.80 1.55
CA PRO A 81 5.76 8.40 0.28
C PRO A 81 6.14 7.35 -0.74
N LEU A 82 6.75 6.23 -0.32
CA LEU A 82 7.10 5.14 -1.22
C LEU A 82 5.86 4.50 -1.85
N GLN A 83 4.82 4.28 -1.05
CA GLN A 83 3.52 3.80 -1.52
C GLN A 83 2.93 4.77 -2.56
N VAL A 84 2.85 6.06 -2.24
CA VAL A 84 2.30 7.06 -3.17
C VAL A 84 3.10 7.11 -4.48
N ILE A 85 4.43 7.06 -4.39
CA ILE A 85 5.29 7.06 -5.58
C ILE A 85 5.09 5.80 -6.43
N SER A 86 4.96 4.63 -5.81
CA SER A 86 4.78 3.35 -6.52
C SER A 86 3.42 3.28 -7.21
N GLU A 87 2.35 3.68 -6.53
CA GLU A 87 0.98 3.70 -7.06
C GLU A 87 0.83 4.68 -8.23
N ARG A 88 1.46 5.86 -8.13
CA ARG A 88 1.43 6.90 -9.18
C ARG A 88 2.47 6.69 -10.28
N LYS A 89 3.33 5.66 -10.18
CA LYS A 89 4.45 5.35 -11.08
C LYS A 89 5.31 6.56 -11.45
N LEU A 90 5.55 7.42 -10.46
CA LEU A 90 6.39 8.59 -10.64
C LEU A 90 7.85 8.18 -10.76
N LYS A 91 8.53 8.73 -11.78
CA LYS A 91 9.98 8.64 -11.91
C LYS A 91 10.62 9.64 -10.96
N VAL A 92 10.90 9.20 -9.74
CA VAL A 92 11.59 10.00 -8.73
C VAL A 92 13.11 9.80 -8.86
N PRO A 93 13.93 10.86 -8.72
CA PRO A 93 15.39 10.71 -8.75
C PRO A 93 15.86 9.73 -7.67
N THR A 94 16.80 8.85 -8.03
CA THR A 94 17.38 7.84 -7.13
C THR A 94 17.96 8.45 -5.85
N LYS A 95 18.50 9.68 -5.95
CA LYS A 95 19.02 10.45 -4.81
C LYS A 95 17.96 10.71 -3.73
N ALA A 96 16.72 11.04 -4.11
CA ALA A 96 15.66 11.36 -3.16
C ALA A 96 15.15 10.10 -2.41
N LYS A 97 15.07 8.95 -3.09
CA LYS A 97 14.79 7.68 -2.40
C LYS A 97 15.91 7.32 -1.43
N LYS A 98 17.16 7.48 -1.85
CA LYS A 98 18.33 7.19 -1.00
C LYS A 98 18.38 8.09 0.23
N SER A 99 18.11 9.39 0.10
CA SER A 99 18.09 10.31 1.25
C SER A 99 17.02 9.93 2.27
N LEU A 100 15.83 9.51 1.82
CA LEU A 100 14.74 9.09 2.69
C LEU A 100 15.13 7.86 3.54
N PHE A 101 15.78 6.85 2.94
CA PHE A 101 16.28 5.69 3.68
C PHE A 101 17.43 6.05 4.63
N ILE A 102 18.32 6.97 4.25
CA ILE A 102 19.41 7.44 5.11
C ILE A 102 18.83 8.12 6.36
N ILE A 103 17.90 9.06 6.19
CA ILE A 103 17.26 9.79 7.31
C ILE A 103 16.57 8.78 8.24
N ALA A 104 15.80 7.85 7.70
CA ALA A 104 15.14 6.83 8.51
C ALA A 104 16.13 5.93 9.27
N GLY A 105 17.21 5.48 8.62
CA GLY A 105 18.25 4.70 9.27
C GLY A 105 18.93 5.46 10.41
N THR A 106 19.19 6.75 10.24
CA THR A 106 19.74 7.59 11.32
C THR A 106 18.77 7.73 12.49
N LEU A 107 17.46 7.91 12.24
CA LEU A 107 16.44 8.01 13.28
C LEU A 107 16.25 6.68 14.04
N ILE A 108 16.30 5.55 13.34
CA ILE A 108 16.25 4.22 13.97
C ILE A 108 17.45 4.03 14.91
N CYS A 109 18.66 4.40 14.46
CA CYS A 109 19.86 4.33 15.29
C CYS A 109 19.72 5.18 16.56
N PHE A 110 19.24 6.42 16.43
CA PHE A 110 18.96 7.28 17.59
C PHE A 110 17.88 6.72 18.52
N THR A 111 16.87 6.04 17.97
CA THR A 111 15.79 5.43 18.76
C THR A 111 16.30 4.25 19.59
N VAL A 112 17.20 3.42 19.03
CA VAL A 112 17.81 2.30 19.78
C VAL A 112 18.82 2.83 20.81
N ALA A 113 19.56 3.89 20.49
CA ALA A 113 20.50 4.54 21.40
C ALA A 113 19.81 5.39 22.50
N LYS A 114 18.46 5.50 22.47
CA LYS A 114 17.65 6.28 23.42
C LYS A 114 17.93 5.93 24.88
N ASN A 115 18.20 4.67 25.21
CA ASN A 115 18.50 4.25 26.58
C ASN A 115 19.87 4.70 27.10
N PHE A 116 20.80 5.06 26.20
CA PHE A 116 22.16 5.48 26.57
C PHE A 116 22.32 7.01 26.60
N LEU A 117 21.53 7.72 25.82
CA LEU A 117 21.63 9.15 25.59
C LEU A 117 20.39 9.81 26.23
N ASN A 118 20.55 10.53 27.33
CA ASN A 118 19.49 11.25 28.08
C ASN A 118 18.67 12.30 27.27
N PHE A 119 18.73 12.30 25.93
CA PHE A 119 18.03 13.18 25.00
C PHE A 119 16.63 12.64 24.60
N LEU A 120 15.89 12.05 25.55
CA LEU A 120 14.64 11.31 25.29
C LEU A 120 13.59 12.13 24.49
N VAL A 121 13.42 13.41 24.84
CA VAL A 121 12.41 14.31 24.23
C VAL A 121 12.80 14.77 22.82
N PHE A 122 14.10 14.96 22.55
CA PHE A 122 14.59 15.48 21.28
C PHE A 122 14.40 14.47 20.13
N VAL A 123 14.68 13.19 20.40
CA VAL A 123 14.52 12.12 19.38
C VAL A 123 13.05 11.94 19.01
N GLU A 124 12.14 12.01 19.97
CA GLU A 124 10.70 11.94 19.73
C GLU A 124 10.22 13.08 18.82
N TYR A 125 10.65 14.31 19.09
CA TYR A 125 10.34 15.45 18.24
C TYR A 125 10.85 15.28 16.80
N LEU A 126 12.09 14.81 16.62
CA LEU A 126 12.64 14.56 15.28
C LEU A 126 11.82 13.54 14.49
N ILE A 127 11.37 12.46 15.14
CA ILE A 127 10.54 11.43 14.50
C ILE A 127 9.17 12.00 14.13
N ALA A 128 8.54 12.78 15.03
CA ALA A 128 7.27 13.42 14.76
C ALA A 128 7.35 14.39 13.58
N VAL A 129 8.41 15.20 13.50
CA VAL A 129 8.68 16.10 12.37
C VAL A 129 8.90 15.30 11.08
N PHE A 130 9.69 14.23 11.12
CA PHE A 130 9.93 13.38 9.95
C PHE A 130 8.63 12.74 9.43
N LEU A 131 7.79 12.21 10.31
CA LEU A 131 6.48 11.67 9.96
C LEU A 131 5.57 12.74 9.35
N GLY A 132 5.49 13.92 9.99
CA GLY A 132 4.68 15.04 9.50
C GLY A 132 5.11 15.51 8.11
N VAL A 133 6.41 15.73 7.90
CA VAL A 133 6.97 16.13 6.59
C VAL A 133 6.68 15.06 5.55
N SER A 134 6.83 13.77 5.89
CA SER A 134 6.59 12.67 4.98
C SER A 134 5.12 12.60 4.49
N ILE A 135 4.17 12.79 5.42
CA ILE A 135 2.74 12.86 5.09
C ILE A 135 2.44 14.06 4.19
N ILE A 136 3.00 15.25 4.51
CA ILE A 136 2.82 16.47 3.69
C ILE A 136 3.36 16.26 2.28
N VAL A 137 4.56 15.70 2.13
CA VAL A 137 5.16 15.41 0.82
C VAL A 137 4.29 14.43 0.04
N SER A 138 3.84 13.35 0.68
CA SER A 138 2.93 12.37 0.09
C SER A 138 1.64 13.03 -0.42
N MET A 139 1.09 13.95 0.37
CA MET A 139 -0.12 14.69 0.02
C MET A 139 0.07 15.64 -1.16
N ILE A 140 1.19 16.39 -1.20
CA ILE A 140 1.53 17.24 -2.35
C ILE A 140 1.62 16.41 -3.63
N ILE A 141 2.20 15.21 -3.54
CA ILE A 141 2.28 14.28 -4.67
C ILE A 141 0.88 13.83 -5.12
N ILE A 142 0.01 13.41 -4.20
CA ILE A 142 -1.37 12.99 -4.52
C ILE A 142 -2.19 14.12 -5.15
N GLN A 143 -1.98 15.37 -4.73
CA GLN A 143 -2.68 16.51 -5.32
C GLN A 143 -2.23 16.80 -6.75
N LYS A 144 -0.93 16.68 -7.03
CA LYS A 144 -0.32 17.00 -8.33
C LYS A 144 -0.38 15.87 -9.35
N THR A 145 -0.83 14.67 -8.97
CA THR A 145 -0.75 13.48 -9.82
C THR A 145 -2.08 12.74 -9.95
N ILE A 146 -2.32 12.18 -11.14
CA ILE A 146 -3.52 11.40 -11.47
C ILE A 146 -3.22 9.91 -11.21
N PRO A 147 -4.15 9.12 -10.63
CA PRO A 147 -3.92 7.70 -10.39
C PRO A 147 -3.85 6.93 -11.72
N LYS A 148 -3.10 5.82 -11.74
CA LYS A 148 -2.83 5.07 -12.97
C LYS A 148 -3.96 4.11 -13.41
N THR A 149 -4.86 3.72 -12.52
CA THR A 149 -5.90 2.72 -12.83
C THR A 149 -7.28 3.30 -12.63
N ILE A 150 -8.22 2.85 -13.47
CA ILE A 150 -9.62 3.27 -13.51
C ILE A 150 -10.28 2.95 -12.17
N THR A 151 -10.24 3.91 -11.25
CA THR A 151 -11.20 4.14 -10.16
C THR A 151 -11.04 5.61 -9.73
N ALA A 152 -11.54 6.53 -10.55
CA ALA A 152 -11.52 7.97 -10.22
C ALA A 152 -12.31 8.32 -8.94
N SER A 153 -13.17 7.41 -8.47
CA SER A 153 -13.95 7.50 -7.23
C SER A 153 -13.13 7.27 -5.96
N THR A 154 -12.11 6.40 -5.96
CA THR A 154 -11.35 6.04 -4.76
C THR A 154 -10.28 7.08 -4.39
N ALA A 155 -9.74 7.81 -5.37
CA ALA A 155 -8.82 8.93 -5.13
C ALA A 155 -9.43 10.08 -4.31
N LYS A 156 -10.76 10.21 -4.29
CA LYS A 156 -11.48 11.21 -3.48
C LYS A 156 -11.54 10.79 -2.00
N ILE A 157 -11.67 9.49 -1.74
CA ILE A 157 -11.72 8.90 -0.39
C ILE A 157 -10.32 8.92 0.26
N GLU A 158 -9.26 8.62 -0.49
CA GLU A 158 -7.87 8.73 0.00
C GLU A 158 -7.52 10.17 0.41
N ARG A 159 -7.93 11.16 -0.39
CA ARG A 159 -7.75 12.59 -0.05
C ARG A 159 -8.50 12.92 1.25
N PHE A 160 -9.76 12.52 1.37
CA PHE A 160 -10.59 12.76 2.55
C PHE A 160 -10.02 12.12 3.83
N LEU A 161 -9.54 10.87 3.74
CA LEU A 161 -8.90 10.17 4.85
C LEU A 161 -7.57 10.79 5.26
N THR A 162 -6.80 11.31 4.30
CA THR A 162 -5.55 12.02 4.58
C THR A 162 -5.80 13.36 5.30
N TYR A 163 -6.84 14.11 4.90
CA TYR A 163 -7.28 15.31 5.64
C TYR A 163 -7.73 14.94 7.07
N GLY A 164 -8.43 13.82 7.23
CA GLY A 164 -8.79 13.27 8.54
C GLY A 164 -7.56 12.91 9.39
N PHE A 165 -6.55 12.27 8.82
CA PHE A 165 -5.31 11.90 9.51
C PHE A 165 -4.53 13.13 9.97
N ILE A 166 -4.41 14.16 9.12
CA ILE A 166 -3.73 15.41 9.45
C ILE A 166 -4.49 16.16 10.55
N MET A 167 -5.83 16.25 10.45
CA MET A 167 -6.67 16.87 11.48
C MET A 167 -6.52 16.15 12.82
N VAL A 168 -6.37 14.83 12.81
CA VAL A 168 -6.25 14.04 14.04
C VAL A 168 -4.86 14.10 14.64
N ILE A 169 -3.80 13.97 13.84
CA ILE A 169 -2.43 14.17 14.34
C ILE A 169 -2.30 15.58 14.92
N SER A 170 -2.83 16.59 14.23
CA SER A 170 -2.80 17.99 14.68
C SER A 170 -3.56 18.16 15.99
N THR A 171 -4.75 17.56 16.12
CA THR A 171 -5.53 17.62 17.36
C THR A 171 -4.91 16.79 18.48
N SER A 172 -4.29 15.64 18.21
CA SER A 172 -3.56 14.82 19.19
C SER A 172 -2.33 15.52 19.74
N LEU A 173 -1.57 16.22 18.89
CA LEU A 173 -0.41 17.00 19.30
C LEU A 173 -0.84 18.23 20.11
N LEU A 174 -1.90 18.92 19.68
CA LEU A 174 -2.51 20.03 20.44
C LEU A 174 -3.03 19.58 21.81
N THR A 175 -3.70 18.42 21.89
CA THR A 175 -4.20 17.91 23.17
C THR A 175 -3.08 17.53 24.12
N ASN A 176 -1.98 16.97 23.63
CA ASN A 176 -0.81 16.66 24.48
C ASN A 176 -0.18 17.96 25.03
N TYR A 177 0.01 18.97 24.18
CA TYR A 177 0.54 20.27 24.59
C TYR A 177 -0.39 21.03 25.56
N VAL A 178 -1.71 21.00 25.33
CA VAL A 178 -2.71 21.62 26.22
C VAL A 178 -2.90 20.82 27.52
N SER A 179 -2.78 19.49 27.47
CA SER A 179 -2.83 18.61 28.66
C SER A 179 -1.64 18.88 29.59
N GLU A 180 -0.46 19.11 29.02
CA GLU A 180 0.76 19.51 29.75
C GLU A 180 0.60 20.89 30.42
N LEU A 181 -0.20 21.80 29.85
CA LEU A 181 -0.49 23.12 30.43
C LEU A 181 -1.56 23.08 31.53
N ASN A 182 -2.57 22.20 31.42
CA ASN A 182 -3.76 22.23 32.27
C ASN A 182 -3.89 21.07 33.28
N ASN A 183 -2.95 20.11 33.33
CA ASN A 183 -3.06 18.90 34.17
C ASN A 183 -4.35 18.07 33.95
N ILE A 184 -5.00 18.19 32.79
CA ILE A 184 -6.20 17.42 32.44
C ILE A 184 -5.80 16.28 31.51
N ASN A 185 -5.89 15.03 32.00
CA ASN A 185 -5.65 13.82 31.21
C ASN A 185 -6.81 13.52 30.24
N LEU A 186 -6.90 14.26 29.13
CA LEU A 186 -7.82 13.93 28.04
C LEU A 186 -7.26 12.73 27.24
N LYS A 187 -7.77 11.52 27.52
CA LYS A 187 -7.42 10.31 26.76
C LYS A 187 -8.06 10.34 25.37
N MET A 188 -7.28 10.73 24.37
CA MET A 188 -7.60 10.66 22.93
C MET A 188 -7.55 9.23 22.36
N GLY A 189 -7.74 8.19 23.18
CA GLY A 189 -7.48 6.79 22.82
C GLY A 189 -8.43 6.20 21.77
N PHE A 190 -9.67 6.69 21.68
CA PHE A 190 -10.68 6.14 20.74
C PHE A 190 -10.50 6.59 19.29
N LEU A 191 -9.81 7.71 19.07
CA LEU A 191 -9.83 8.40 17.78
C LEU A 191 -8.89 7.69 16.78
N LEU A 192 -7.75 7.21 17.27
CA LEU A 192 -6.75 6.54 16.45
C LEU A 192 -7.25 5.20 15.86
N PRO A 193 -7.85 4.27 16.64
CA PRO A 193 -8.39 3.03 16.06
C PRO A 193 -9.53 3.29 15.07
N LEU A 194 -10.33 4.34 15.28
CA LEU A 194 -11.42 4.73 14.37
C LEU A 194 -10.88 5.15 13.00
N ILE A 195 -9.80 5.92 12.95
CA ILE A 195 -9.17 6.32 11.69
C ILE A 195 -8.57 5.12 10.98
N PHE A 196 -7.84 4.27 11.70
CA PHE A 196 -7.27 3.07 11.11
C PHE A 196 -8.34 2.11 10.60
N MET A 197 -9.47 2.03 11.29
CA MET A 197 -10.64 1.29 10.82
C MET A 197 -11.16 1.86 9.49
N LEU A 198 -11.33 3.18 9.39
CA LEU A 198 -11.77 3.81 8.15
C LEU A 198 -10.77 3.62 6.99
N LEU A 199 -9.47 3.73 7.28
CA LEU A 199 -8.40 3.46 6.31
C LEU A 199 -8.44 2.01 5.82
N ALA A 200 -8.59 1.04 6.74
CA ALA A 200 -8.66 -0.37 6.41
C ALA A 200 -9.90 -0.70 5.55
N ILE A 201 -11.07 -0.15 5.90
CA ILE A 201 -12.30 -0.34 5.11
C ILE A 201 -12.14 0.23 3.70
N SER A 202 -11.63 1.46 3.59
CA SER A 202 -11.39 2.08 2.28
C SER A 202 -10.43 1.26 1.43
N LYS A 203 -9.39 0.70 2.05
CA LYS A 203 -8.37 -0.09 1.35
C LYS A 203 -8.93 -1.44 0.89
N ILE A 204 -9.67 -2.14 1.75
CA ILE A 204 -10.35 -3.40 1.41
C ILE A 204 -11.27 -3.20 0.20
N TRP A 205 -12.05 -2.12 0.18
CA TRP A 205 -12.96 -1.84 -0.92
C TRP A 205 -12.23 -1.68 -2.26
N ASP A 206 -11.15 -0.88 -2.29
CA ASP A 206 -10.35 -0.66 -3.50
C ASP A 206 -9.66 -1.94 -3.98
N ASP A 207 -9.11 -2.76 -3.07
CA ASP A 207 -8.47 -4.02 -3.43
C ASP A 207 -9.48 -5.05 -3.98
N LEU A 208 -10.70 -5.12 -3.40
CA LEU A 208 -11.79 -5.96 -3.91
C LEU A 208 -12.27 -5.51 -5.29
N GLU A 209 -12.46 -4.21 -5.50
CA GLU A 209 -12.87 -3.66 -6.80
C GLU A 209 -11.83 -3.99 -7.88
N ARG A 210 -10.54 -3.81 -7.58
CA ARG A 210 -9.44 -4.18 -8.48
C ARG A 210 -9.44 -5.68 -8.82
N LEU A 211 -9.65 -6.55 -7.82
CA LEU A 211 -9.75 -8.00 -8.04
C LEU A 211 -10.96 -8.37 -8.90
N ALA A 212 -12.10 -7.72 -8.69
CA ALA A 212 -13.31 -7.94 -9.48
C ALA A 212 -13.11 -7.53 -10.94
N LEU A 213 -12.54 -6.35 -11.18
CA LEU A 213 -12.21 -5.86 -12.53
C LEU A 213 -11.20 -6.77 -13.24
N PHE A 214 -10.18 -7.22 -12.53
CA PHE A 214 -9.20 -8.15 -13.08
C PHE A 214 -9.84 -9.49 -13.47
N LYS A 215 -10.69 -10.06 -12.60
CA LYS A 215 -11.42 -11.30 -12.87
C LYS A 215 -12.40 -11.15 -14.05
N ALA A 216 -13.12 -10.04 -14.14
CA ALA A 216 -14.02 -9.75 -15.26
C ALA A 216 -13.27 -9.72 -16.59
N LYS A 217 -12.07 -9.12 -16.62
CA LYS A 217 -11.21 -9.09 -17.81
C LYS A 217 -10.73 -10.49 -18.23
N GLU A 218 -10.33 -11.34 -17.28
CA GLU A 218 -9.93 -12.73 -17.58
C GLU A 218 -11.09 -13.54 -18.17
N ILE A 219 -12.30 -13.37 -17.64
CA ILE A 219 -13.50 -14.06 -18.13
C ILE A 219 -13.85 -13.59 -19.55
N SER A 220 -13.84 -12.28 -19.81
CA SER A 220 -14.07 -11.73 -21.16
C SER A 220 -13.04 -12.28 -22.15
N ALA A 221 -11.76 -12.27 -21.78
CA ALA A 221 -10.69 -12.82 -22.61
C ALA A 221 -10.87 -14.30 -22.94
N ALA A 222 -11.18 -15.13 -21.94
CA ALA A 222 -11.42 -16.55 -22.15
C ALA A 222 -12.64 -16.81 -23.05
N HIS A 223 -13.72 -16.02 -22.90
CA HIS A 223 -14.89 -16.11 -23.75
C HIS A 223 -14.59 -15.75 -25.20
N ASN A 224 -13.92 -14.60 -25.43
CA ASN A 224 -13.55 -14.15 -26.76
C ASN A 224 -12.59 -15.12 -27.48
N ILE A 225 -11.65 -15.73 -26.76
CA ILE A 225 -10.75 -16.75 -27.33
C ILE A 225 -11.54 -17.97 -27.82
N ASN A 226 -12.56 -18.41 -27.09
CA ASN A 226 -13.39 -19.56 -27.47
C ASN A 226 -14.29 -19.29 -28.69
N ASN A 227 -14.53 -18.03 -29.06
CA ASN A 227 -15.29 -17.67 -30.25
C ASN A 227 -14.50 -17.90 -31.56
N TYR A 228 -13.20 -18.15 -31.47
CA TYR A 228 -12.35 -18.46 -32.61
C TYR A 228 -12.01 -19.96 -32.65
N SER A 229 -11.95 -20.53 -33.86
CA SER A 229 -11.54 -21.92 -34.09
C SER A 229 -10.02 -22.10 -33.99
N PHE A 230 -9.45 -21.80 -32.83
CA PHE A 230 -8.04 -22.06 -32.54
C PHE A 230 -7.78 -23.54 -32.33
N THR A 231 -6.63 -24.00 -32.81
CA THR A 231 -6.05 -25.27 -32.34
C THR A 231 -5.62 -25.12 -30.88
N LYS A 232 -5.43 -26.24 -30.18
CA LYS A 232 -4.95 -26.23 -28.78
C LYS A 232 -3.70 -25.35 -28.60
N ARG A 233 -2.74 -25.48 -29.52
CA ARG A 233 -1.48 -24.75 -29.46
C ARG A 233 -1.61 -23.25 -29.76
N GLU A 234 -2.50 -22.89 -30.69
CA GLU A 234 -2.79 -21.48 -30.98
C GLU A 234 -3.52 -20.82 -29.81
N LYS A 235 -4.40 -21.55 -29.13
CA LYS A 235 -5.09 -21.08 -27.93
C LYS A 235 -4.10 -20.77 -26.80
N GLU A 236 -3.20 -21.72 -26.49
CA GLU A 236 -2.12 -21.51 -25.52
C GLU A 236 -1.28 -20.26 -25.86
N ILE A 237 -0.92 -20.09 -27.13
CA ILE A 237 -0.12 -18.93 -27.57
C ILE A 237 -0.92 -17.63 -27.49
N ALA A 238 -2.21 -17.63 -27.86
CA ALA A 238 -3.07 -16.46 -27.74
C ALA A 238 -3.23 -16.01 -26.27
N GLU A 239 -3.44 -16.95 -25.35
CA GLU A 239 -3.51 -16.69 -23.90
C GLU A 239 -2.22 -16.05 -23.38
N LEU A 240 -1.05 -16.61 -23.71
CA LEU A 240 0.25 -16.06 -23.29
C LEU A 240 0.53 -14.68 -23.92
N LEU A 241 0.09 -14.43 -25.15
CA LEU A 241 0.19 -13.12 -25.80
C LEU A 241 -0.66 -12.06 -25.10
N ILE A 242 -1.90 -12.39 -24.71
CA ILE A 242 -2.81 -11.50 -23.98
C ILE A 242 -2.24 -11.16 -22.60
N ASN A 243 -1.58 -12.14 -21.96
CA ASN A 243 -0.85 -11.95 -20.70
C ASN A 243 0.43 -11.12 -20.86
N GLY A 244 0.72 -10.61 -22.06
CA GLY A 244 1.80 -9.68 -22.30
C GLY A 244 3.15 -10.34 -22.53
N MET A 245 3.24 -11.66 -22.57
CA MET A 245 4.52 -12.36 -22.73
C MET A 245 5.23 -12.06 -24.06
N THR A 246 6.55 -12.07 -24.01
CA THR A 246 7.40 -11.96 -25.20
C THR A 246 7.52 -13.30 -25.91
N TYR A 247 7.85 -13.30 -27.20
CA TYR A 247 8.03 -14.56 -27.95
C TYR A 247 9.09 -15.47 -27.34
N LYS A 248 10.11 -14.89 -26.70
CA LYS A 248 11.14 -15.64 -25.97
C LYS A 248 10.55 -16.34 -24.73
N GLN A 249 9.79 -15.63 -23.91
CA GLN A 249 9.13 -16.22 -22.73
C GLN A 249 8.15 -17.33 -23.14
N ILE A 250 7.37 -17.12 -24.21
CA ILE A 250 6.46 -18.14 -24.74
C ILE A 250 7.23 -19.38 -25.22
N SER A 251 8.38 -19.17 -25.88
CA SER A 251 9.22 -20.29 -26.35
C SER A 251 9.76 -21.13 -25.20
N GLU A 252 10.15 -20.48 -24.10
CA GLU A 252 10.65 -21.13 -22.88
C GLU A 252 9.52 -21.87 -22.14
N GLU A 253 8.37 -21.23 -21.97
CA GLU A 253 7.24 -21.79 -21.22
C GLU A 253 6.56 -22.96 -21.93
N LEU A 254 6.49 -22.90 -23.26
CA LEU A 254 5.88 -23.94 -24.08
C LEU A 254 6.90 -24.97 -24.60
N PHE A 255 8.17 -24.85 -24.23
CA PHE A 255 9.27 -25.73 -24.68
C PHE A 255 9.34 -25.90 -26.21
N ILE A 256 9.22 -24.79 -26.96
CA ILE A 256 9.30 -24.77 -28.44
C ILE A 256 10.24 -23.69 -28.93
N SER A 257 10.73 -23.81 -30.16
CA SER A 257 11.63 -22.81 -30.75
C SER A 257 10.92 -21.46 -31.00
N ILE A 258 11.67 -20.35 -30.92
CA ILE A 258 11.15 -19.01 -31.25
C ILE A 258 10.55 -18.94 -32.67
N PRO A 259 11.15 -19.55 -33.72
CA PRO A 259 10.52 -19.66 -35.04
C PRO A 259 9.15 -20.35 -35.00
N THR A 260 9.00 -21.44 -34.25
CA THR A 260 7.73 -22.14 -34.08
C THR A 260 6.67 -21.23 -33.43
N VAL A 261 7.06 -20.46 -32.40
CA VAL A 261 6.17 -19.45 -31.80
C VAL A 261 5.72 -18.44 -32.87
N LYS A 262 6.63 -17.88 -33.67
CA LYS A 262 6.27 -16.92 -34.73
C LYS A 262 5.26 -17.49 -35.72
N THR A 263 5.40 -18.76 -36.12
CA THR A 263 4.47 -19.43 -37.03
C THR A 263 3.07 -19.52 -36.42
N HIS A 264 2.95 -19.98 -35.18
CA HIS A 264 1.66 -20.05 -34.51
C HIS A 264 1.04 -18.66 -34.28
N VAL A 265 1.84 -17.67 -33.90
CA VAL A 265 1.39 -16.28 -33.75
C VAL A 265 0.85 -15.73 -35.07
N SER A 266 1.51 -16.03 -36.19
CA SER A 266 1.02 -15.64 -37.53
C SER A 266 -0.35 -16.26 -37.83
N ASN A 267 -0.55 -17.54 -37.47
CA ASN A 267 -1.84 -18.20 -37.68
C ASN A 267 -2.94 -17.62 -36.77
N VAL A 268 -2.62 -17.30 -35.51
CA VAL A 268 -3.54 -16.61 -34.59
C VAL A 268 -3.97 -15.27 -35.17
N TYR A 269 -3.02 -14.46 -35.64
CA TYR A 269 -3.31 -13.16 -36.26
C TYR A 269 -4.18 -13.29 -37.51
N LYS A 270 -3.93 -14.29 -38.36
CA LYS A 270 -4.78 -14.57 -39.53
C LYS A 270 -6.21 -14.95 -39.13
N LYS A 271 -6.38 -15.83 -38.13
CA LYS A 271 -7.70 -16.26 -37.64
C LYS A 271 -8.50 -15.14 -36.98
N CYS A 272 -7.82 -14.22 -36.29
CA CYS A 272 -8.44 -13.04 -35.69
C CYS A 272 -8.53 -11.82 -36.63
N GLN A 273 -7.96 -11.91 -37.83
CA GLN A 273 -7.87 -10.80 -38.79
C GLN A 273 -7.19 -9.53 -38.22
N VAL A 274 -6.18 -9.70 -37.38
CA VAL A 274 -5.39 -8.61 -36.78
C VAL A 274 -3.96 -8.59 -37.31
N LYS A 275 -3.29 -7.45 -37.26
CA LYS A 275 -1.92 -7.27 -37.77
C LYS A 275 -0.87 -7.08 -36.67
N SER A 276 -1.31 -6.84 -35.44
CA SER A 276 -0.39 -6.58 -34.33
C SER A 276 -0.81 -7.25 -33.02
N LYS A 277 0.16 -7.46 -32.13
CA LYS A 277 -0.08 -7.91 -30.76
C LYS A 277 -1.05 -6.98 -30.02
N PHE A 278 -0.95 -5.68 -30.25
CA PHE A 278 -1.82 -4.70 -29.60
C PHE A 278 -3.28 -4.83 -30.06
N GLU A 279 -3.51 -4.99 -31.36
CA GLU A 279 -4.86 -5.25 -31.90
C GLU A 279 -5.44 -6.56 -31.38
N LEU A 280 -4.64 -7.64 -31.32
CA LEU A 280 -5.07 -8.92 -30.76
C LEU A 280 -5.51 -8.75 -29.30
N ILE A 281 -4.71 -8.07 -28.48
CA ILE A 281 -5.03 -7.80 -27.08
C ILE A 281 -6.33 -6.99 -27.00
N LYS A 282 -6.48 -5.95 -27.80
CA LYS A 282 -7.68 -5.11 -27.80
C LYS A 282 -8.94 -5.91 -28.18
N LEU A 283 -8.82 -6.78 -29.19
CA LEU A 283 -9.92 -7.60 -29.69
C LEU A 283 -10.36 -8.66 -28.67
N LEU A 284 -9.40 -9.29 -27.99
CA LEU A 284 -9.69 -10.40 -27.10
C LEU A 284 -9.95 -9.94 -25.66
N SER A 285 -9.41 -8.80 -25.20
CA SER A 285 -9.51 -8.37 -23.80
C SER A 285 -10.58 -7.32 -23.48
N ILE A 286 -11.35 -6.90 -24.48
CA ILE A 286 -12.52 -6.01 -24.35
C ILE A 286 -13.76 -6.87 -24.60
#